data_AF-A0A3D4E9X7-F1
#
_entry.id   AF-A0A3D4E9X7-F1
#
_cell.length_a   1.000
_cell.length_b   1.000
_cell.length_c   1.000
_cell.angle_alpha   90.00
_cell.angle_beta   90.00
_cell.angle_gamma   90.00
#
_symmetry.space_group_name_H-M   'P 1'
#
loop_
_entity.id
_entity.type
_entity.pdbx_description
1 polymer ?
#
loop_
_entity_poly.entity_id
_entity_poly.type
_entity_poly.pdbx_seq_one_letter_code
_entity_poly.pdbx_strand_id
1 'polypeptide(L)'
;MRYLYFQPKKMKIKSIVLIGITATLLALPSCKKDKEDSSTKEYLSGTLSFSMPSYVQKGEEFTLTPSGLKNPGTGSAQDVGYYWTTTFSSEKDTTKLDTDPNGDGSFKFTTPSKVGEFSVSCIAFASNYYTTSNTAAFCVVDPAIDSTISGVYSGKEEIFIDPRDGNSYYTTTFGGKTWMKNNLYYSKSGISYDSSSAVDPIFGRMYTWHDAMSACPEGWHLPSEAEYVALATELAPEGTKFSEKANFNGVAGGMMVNAKLLGSRMWEYWPQVTITNKSGFSALPIGYATLTADNPKFTGENNYAMFWTSDSEDDEMALCRYIYVKQNDVLVRKADKGSFFASVRCVKD
;
A
#
# COMPACT_ATOMS: atom_id res chain seq x y z
N MET A 1 42.19 -12.18 -25.70
CA MET A 1 40.80 -12.42 -25.26
C MET A 1 40.10 -11.07 -25.15
N ARG A 2 39.08 -10.83 -25.98
CA ARG A 2 38.37 -9.55 -26.09
C ARG A 2 37.48 -9.31 -24.85
N TYR A 3 37.74 -8.22 -24.13
CA TYR A 3 36.79 -7.64 -23.17
C TYR A 3 35.63 -7.01 -23.94
N LEU A 4 34.44 -7.59 -23.84
CA LEU A 4 33.21 -6.94 -24.30
C LEU A 4 32.71 -6.00 -23.20
N TYR A 5 32.98 -4.71 -23.39
CA TYR A 5 32.37 -3.62 -22.64
C TYR A 5 30.85 -3.65 -22.88
N PHE A 6 30.10 -4.17 -21.90
CA PHE A 6 28.65 -4.06 -21.90
C PHE A 6 28.28 -2.65 -21.43
N GLN A 7 27.92 -1.79 -22.39
CA GLN A 7 27.36 -0.47 -22.11
C GLN A 7 26.05 -0.63 -21.31
N PRO A 8 25.91 0.00 -20.13
CA PRO A 8 24.64 -0.03 -19.42
C PRO A 8 23.62 0.76 -20.22
N LYS A 9 22.62 0.08 -20.79
CA LYS A 9 21.39 0.73 -21.27
C LYS A 9 20.85 1.55 -20.09
N LYS A 10 20.78 2.87 -20.26
CA LYS A 10 20.02 3.77 -19.38
C LYS A 10 18.58 3.26 -19.33
N MET A 11 18.28 2.47 -18.31
CA MET A 11 16.93 1.97 -18.04
C MET A 11 16.18 3.11 -17.36
N LYS A 12 15.07 3.52 -17.98
CA LYS A 12 14.23 4.61 -17.50
C LYS A 12 13.72 4.26 -16.10
N ILE A 13 14.15 5.06 -15.12
CA ILE A 13 13.60 5.08 -13.76
C ILE A 13 12.12 5.42 -13.90
N LYS A 14 11.25 4.42 -13.68
CA LYS A 14 9.83 4.66 -13.36
C LYS A 14 9.70 4.62 -11.83
N SER A 15 10.23 5.66 -11.19
CA SER A 15 9.75 6.06 -9.87
C SER A 15 8.84 7.26 -10.08
N ILE A 16 7.80 7.34 -9.26
CA ILE A 16 6.65 8.25 -9.31
C ILE A 16 5.47 7.62 -10.06
N VAL A 17 4.62 6.89 -9.33
CA VAL A 17 3.17 6.91 -9.61
C VAL A 17 2.66 8.25 -9.06
N LEU A 18 2.95 9.33 -9.78
CA LEU A 18 2.00 10.42 -9.92
C LEU A 18 1.11 9.92 -11.05
N ILE A 19 -0.17 9.76 -10.79
CA ILE A 19 -1.16 9.58 -11.83
C ILE A 19 -1.31 10.95 -12.50
N GLY A 20 -0.32 11.31 -13.33
CA GLY A 20 -0.43 12.36 -14.31
C GLY A 20 -1.17 11.79 -15.51
N ILE A 21 -2.49 12.02 -15.57
CA ILE A 21 -3.27 11.72 -16.76
C ILE A 21 -2.79 12.68 -17.85
N THR A 22 -1.96 12.18 -18.76
CA THR A 22 -1.66 12.86 -20.01
C THR A 22 -2.94 12.91 -20.84
N ALA A 23 -3.55 14.08 -20.95
CA ALA A 23 -4.61 14.35 -21.91
C ALA A 23 -4.05 14.18 -23.33
N THR A 24 -4.43 13.10 -24.01
CA THR A 24 -4.16 12.91 -25.43
C THR A 24 -5.03 13.87 -26.23
N LEU A 25 -4.44 15.00 -26.64
CA LEU A 25 -4.98 15.88 -27.68
C LEU A 25 -5.02 15.13 -29.01
N LEU A 26 -6.21 14.66 -29.41
CA LEU A 26 -6.48 14.25 -30.79
C LEU A 26 -6.55 15.52 -31.65
N ALA A 27 -5.53 15.76 -32.45
CA ALA A 27 -5.55 16.79 -33.50
C ALA A 27 -6.38 16.27 -34.68
N LEU A 28 -7.52 16.92 -34.95
CA LEU A 28 -8.26 16.76 -36.21
C LEU A 28 -7.93 17.91 -37.18
N PRO A 29 -7.93 17.66 -38.50
CA PRO A 29 -7.38 18.58 -39.49
C PRO A 29 -8.26 19.82 -39.71
N SER A 30 -7.56 20.93 -39.92
CA SER A 30 -8.03 22.27 -40.27
C SER A 30 -9.05 22.30 -41.41
N CYS A 31 -10.27 22.78 -41.12
CA CYS A 31 -11.16 23.44 -42.08
C CYS A 31 -11.41 24.88 -41.60
N LYS A 32 -11.16 25.85 -42.49
CA LYS A 32 -11.44 27.28 -42.28
C LYS A 32 -12.91 27.60 -42.62
N LYS A 33 -13.41 28.65 -41.93
CA LYS A 33 -14.70 29.40 -42.05
C LYS A 33 -15.84 28.83 -41.19
N ASP A 34 -16.57 29.61 -40.38
CA ASP A 34 -16.82 31.06 -40.31
C ASP A 34 -16.80 31.57 -38.85
N LYS A 35 -16.60 32.89 -38.66
CA LYS A 35 -16.72 33.55 -37.34
C LYS A 35 -18.20 33.69 -36.97
N GLU A 36 -18.72 32.72 -36.22
CA GLU A 36 -19.87 32.90 -35.34
C GLU A 36 -19.37 32.84 -33.89
N ASP A 37 -19.95 33.67 -33.02
CA ASP A 37 -19.51 33.98 -31.66
C ASP A 37 -18.84 32.82 -30.93
N SER A 38 -17.53 32.95 -30.67
CA SER A 38 -16.85 32.04 -29.75
C SER A 38 -17.33 32.36 -28.34
N SER A 39 -18.47 31.79 -27.94
CA SER A 39 -18.90 31.81 -26.54
C SER A 39 -17.90 31.00 -25.73
N THR A 40 -16.89 31.67 -25.19
CA THR A 40 -16.00 31.08 -24.19
C THR A 40 -16.84 30.86 -22.95
N LYS A 41 -17.22 29.60 -22.68
CA LYS A 41 -17.90 29.21 -21.44
C LYS A 41 -17.03 29.57 -20.22
N GLU A 42 -17.67 29.88 -19.10
CA GLU A 42 -16.98 30.12 -17.84
C GLU A 42 -16.70 28.79 -17.09
N TYR A 43 -15.98 28.85 -15.97
CA TYR A 43 -15.70 27.68 -15.12
C TYR A 43 -16.47 27.77 -13.80
N LEU A 44 -16.87 26.62 -13.26
CA LEU A 44 -17.38 26.54 -11.89
C LEU A 44 -16.31 27.02 -10.89
N SER A 45 -16.75 27.62 -9.79
CA SER A 45 -15.86 28.10 -8.72
C SER A 45 -15.62 27.02 -7.67
N GLY A 46 -14.38 26.93 -7.15
CA GLY A 46 -13.99 25.97 -6.13
C GLY A 46 -13.33 24.69 -6.67
N THR A 47 -13.27 23.65 -5.84
CA THR A 47 -12.60 22.37 -6.14
C THR A 47 -13.58 21.21 -5.92
N LEU A 48 -13.84 20.43 -6.96
CA LEU A 48 -14.65 19.21 -6.84
C LEU A 48 -13.95 18.19 -5.94
N SER A 49 -14.59 17.80 -4.85
CA SER A 49 -14.01 16.89 -3.86
C SER A 49 -14.99 15.80 -3.43
N PHE A 50 -14.49 14.57 -3.31
CA PHE A 50 -15.10 13.41 -2.65
C PHE A 50 -13.96 12.49 -2.18
N SER A 51 -14.24 11.53 -1.30
CA SER A 51 -13.22 10.62 -0.74
C SER A 51 -13.58 9.17 -1.01
N MET A 52 -12.58 8.37 -1.39
CA MET A 52 -12.69 6.93 -1.57
C MET A 52 -11.47 6.28 -0.89
N PRO A 53 -11.64 5.24 -0.05
CA PRO A 53 -10.51 4.51 0.52
C PRO A 53 -9.65 3.87 -0.57
N SER A 54 -8.33 3.84 -0.38
CA SER A 54 -7.38 3.23 -1.33
C SER A 54 -7.58 1.73 -1.50
N TYR A 55 -8.08 1.04 -0.46
CA TYR A 55 -8.37 -0.40 -0.47
C TYR A 55 -9.73 -0.68 0.15
N VAL A 56 -10.51 -1.54 -0.50
CA VAL A 56 -11.88 -1.92 -0.10
C VAL A 56 -12.12 -3.41 -0.34
N GLN A 57 -13.12 -3.99 0.31
CA GLN A 57 -13.45 -5.41 0.13
C GLN A 57 -14.35 -5.64 -1.09
N LYS A 58 -14.46 -6.90 -1.52
CA LYS A 58 -15.38 -7.33 -2.58
C LYS A 58 -16.83 -7.15 -2.12
N GLY A 59 -17.67 -6.54 -2.95
CA GLY A 59 -19.12 -6.44 -2.70
C GLY A 59 -19.51 -5.46 -1.59
N GLU A 60 -18.62 -4.55 -1.21
CA GLU A 60 -18.86 -3.52 -0.20
C GLU A 60 -19.68 -2.36 -0.80
N GLU A 61 -20.64 -1.82 -0.05
CA GLU A 61 -21.47 -0.70 -0.50
C GLU A 61 -20.86 0.64 -0.08
N PHE A 62 -20.83 1.60 -1.01
CA PHE A 62 -20.37 2.96 -0.77
C PHE A 62 -21.38 3.98 -1.24
N THR A 63 -21.42 5.12 -0.55
CA THR A 63 -22.11 6.35 -1.00
C THR A 63 -21.10 7.49 -1.02
N LEU A 64 -20.88 8.07 -2.20
CA LEU A 64 -19.95 9.19 -2.39
C LEU A 64 -20.72 10.47 -2.67
N THR A 65 -20.48 11.50 -1.86
CA THR A 65 -21.14 12.81 -2.02
C THR A 65 -20.13 13.84 -2.54
N PRO A 66 -20.39 14.48 -3.70
CA PRO A 66 -19.52 15.50 -4.24
C PRO A 66 -19.68 16.81 -3.45
N SER A 67 -18.59 17.58 -3.35
CA SER A 67 -18.60 18.84 -2.61
C SER A 67 -17.59 19.85 -3.18
N GLY A 68 -17.61 21.08 -2.66
CA GLY A 68 -16.57 22.09 -2.89
C GLY A 68 -16.74 22.94 -4.14
N LEU A 69 -17.83 22.78 -4.89
CA LEU A 69 -18.14 23.63 -6.06
C LEU A 69 -19.33 24.56 -5.82
N LYS A 70 -19.30 25.71 -6.50
CA LYS A 70 -20.41 26.66 -6.60
C LYS A 70 -20.50 27.20 -8.02
N ASN A 71 -21.72 27.47 -8.48
CA ASN A 71 -21.99 28.21 -9.70
C ASN A 71 -21.60 29.69 -9.49
N PRO A 72 -20.68 30.27 -10.27
CA PRO A 72 -20.25 31.66 -10.09
C PRO A 72 -21.37 32.68 -10.30
N GLY A 73 -22.31 32.41 -11.20
CA GLY A 73 -23.42 33.32 -11.51
C GLY A 73 -24.44 33.44 -10.38
N THR A 74 -24.69 32.36 -9.64
CA THR A 74 -25.66 32.35 -8.52
C THR A 74 -25.00 32.33 -7.14
N GLY A 75 -23.70 32.01 -7.06
CA GLY A 75 -22.99 31.75 -5.81
C GLY A 75 -23.41 30.46 -5.11
N SER A 76 -24.26 29.63 -5.72
CA SER A 76 -24.90 28.47 -5.09
C SER A 76 -24.31 27.15 -5.58
N ALA A 77 -24.28 26.15 -4.70
CA ALA A 77 -24.00 24.75 -5.05
C ALA A 77 -25.25 24.02 -5.57
N GLN A 78 -26.44 24.61 -5.41
CA GLN A 78 -27.70 24.01 -5.85
C GLN A 78 -27.79 23.93 -7.38
N ASP A 79 -27.23 24.92 -8.08
CA ASP A 79 -27.25 25.02 -9.56
C ASP A 79 -26.04 24.34 -10.23
N VAL A 80 -25.56 23.26 -9.60
CA VAL A 80 -24.48 22.40 -10.11
C VAL A 80 -25.01 20.98 -10.18
N GLY A 81 -24.99 20.40 -11.37
CA GLY A 81 -25.33 19.01 -11.64
C GLY A 81 -24.10 18.10 -11.56
N TYR A 82 -24.35 16.81 -11.34
CA TYR A 82 -23.32 15.79 -11.20
C TYR A 82 -23.70 14.53 -11.97
N TYR A 83 -22.72 13.95 -12.66
CA TYR A 83 -22.82 12.56 -13.12
C TYR A 83 -21.53 11.80 -12.80
N TRP A 84 -21.69 10.50 -12.63
CA TRP A 84 -20.63 9.61 -12.19
C TRP A 84 -20.31 8.58 -13.27
N THR A 85 -19.04 8.20 -13.34
CA THR A 85 -18.56 7.09 -14.18
C THR A 85 -17.62 6.22 -13.40
N THR A 86 -17.59 4.92 -13.70
CA THR A 86 -16.70 3.96 -13.05
C THR A 86 -15.95 3.14 -14.09
N THR A 87 -14.83 2.50 -13.72
CA THR A 87 -14.11 1.58 -14.64
C THR A 87 -14.71 0.18 -14.67
N PHE A 88 -15.65 -0.13 -13.78
CA PHE A 88 -16.26 -1.45 -13.63
C PHE A 88 -17.72 -1.53 -14.10
N SER A 89 -18.30 -0.41 -14.53
CA SER A 89 -19.59 -0.35 -15.20
C SER A 89 -19.50 0.57 -16.42
N SER A 90 -20.24 0.24 -17.49
CA SER A 90 -20.40 1.12 -18.65
C SER A 90 -21.45 2.22 -18.42
N GLU A 91 -22.20 2.15 -17.33
CA GLU A 91 -23.26 3.09 -17.00
C GLU A 91 -22.68 4.43 -16.57
N LYS A 92 -23.38 5.50 -16.98
CA LYS A 92 -23.20 6.84 -16.43
C LYS A 92 -24.41 7.16 -15.61
N ASP A 93 -24.21 7.53 -14.36
CA ASP A 93 -25.30 7.84 -13.45
C ASP A 93 -25.35 9.34 -13.20
N THR A 94 -26.36 10.01 -13.78
CA THR A 94 -26.63 11.41 -13.48
C THR A 94 -27.42 11.48 -12.19
N THR A 95 -26.70 11.73 -11.10
CA THR A 95 -27.28 11.74 -9.74
C THR A 95 -27.91 13.09 -9.39
N LYS A 96 -27.62 14.14 -10.17
CA LYS A 96 -28.24 15.46 -10.00
C LYS A 96 -28.18 16.28 -11.29
N LEU A 97 -29.29 16.89 -11.68
CA LEU A 97 -29.33 17.89 -12.75
C LEU A 97 -28.99 19.29 -12.19
N ASP A 98 -28.40 20.16 -13.00
CA ASP A 98 -28.15 21.57 -12.63
C ASP A 98 -29.44 22.39 -12.47
N THR A 99 -30.58 21.82 -12.87
CA THR A 99 -31.92 22.37 -12.70
C THR A 99 -32.68 21.77 -11.51
N ASP A 100 -32.12 20.77 -10.82
CA ASP A 100 -32.72 20.14 -9.65
C ASP A 100 -32.06 20.65 -8.36
N PRO A 101 -32.73 21.53 -7.58
CA PRO A 101 -32.16 22.12 -6.38
C PRO A 101 -32.12 21.14 -5.18
N ASN A 102 -32.77 19.97 -5.25
CA ASN A 102 -32.97 19.10 -4.10
C ASN A 102 -31.95 17.97 -3.96
N GLY A 103 -31.23 17.62 -5.03
CA GLY A 103 -30.19 16.59 -4.99
C GLY A 103 -28.87 17.09 -4.41
N ASP A 104 -28.14 16.22 -3.72
CA ASP A 104 -26.75 16.46 -3.29
C ASP A 104 -25.71 15.86 -4.27
N GLY A 105 -26.17 15.14 -5.29
CA GLY A 105 -25.32 14.47 -6.28
C GLY A 105 -24.70 13.17 -5.77
N SER A 106 -25.14 12.64 -4.63
CA SER A 106 -24.60 11.40 -4.06
C SER A 106 -24.72 10.20 -5.01
N PHE A 107 -23.66 9.41 -5.11
CA PHE A 107 -23.59 8.19 -5.92
C PHE A 107 -23.43 6.96 -5.02
N LYS A 108 -24.39 6.04 -5.10
CA LYS A 108 -24.35 4.76 -4.39
C LYS A 108 -23.89 3.65 -5.34
N PHE A 109 -22.92 2.84 -4.93
CA PHE A 109 -22.48 1.69 -5.71
C PHE A 109 -21.99 0.55 -4.81
N THR A 110 -21.84 -0.63 -5.41
CA THR A 110 -21.23 -1.81 -4.80
C THR A 110 -19.89 -2.07 -5.47
N THR A 111 -18.84 -2.33 -4.70
CA THR A 111 -17.51 -2.62 -5.25
C THR A 111 -17.52 -3.91 -6.08
N PRO A 112 -16.66 -4.02 -7.11
CA PRO A 112 -16.53 -5.23 -7.91
C PRO A 112 -16.33 -6.51 -7.10
N SER A 113 -16.86 -7.63 -7.60
CA SER A 113 -16.65 -8.96 -7.00
C SER A 113 -15.25 -9.56 -7.30
N LYS A 114 -14.47 -8.89 -8.14
CA LYS A 114 -13.11 -9.29 -8.53
C LYS A 114 -12.09 -8.35 -7.90
N VAL A 115 -10.96 -8.91 -7.48
CA VAL A 115 -9.80 -8.10 -7.05
C VAL A 115 -9.23 -7.34 -8.25
N GLY A 116 -8.69 -6.16 -8.01
CA GLY A 116 -8.11 -5.33 -9.06
C GLY A 116 -8.08 -3.85 -8.72
N GLU A 117 -7.48 -3.08 -9.62
CA GLU A 117 -7.47 -1.62 -9.57
C GLU A 117 -8.70 -1.07 -10.31
N PHE A 118 -9.40 -0.15 -9.66
CA PHE A 118 -10.61 0.47 -10.18
C PHE A 118 -10.59 1.98 -9.92
N SER A 119 -11.48 2.71 -10.59
CA SER A 119 -11.69 4.12 -10.27
C SER A 119 -13.15 4.52 -10.40
N VAL A 120 -13.47 5.59 -9.67
CA VAL A 120 -14.74 6.31 -9.72
C VAL A 120 -14.45 7.78 -10.00
N SER A 121 -15.16 8.34 -10.97
CA SER A 121 -15.02 9.73 -11.40
C SER A 121 -16.33 10.46 -11.23
N CYS A 122 -16.29 11.61 -10.55
CA CYS A 122 -17.39 12.56 -10.52
C CYS A 122 -17.12 13.66 -11.54
N ILE A 123 -18.13 13.98 -12.35
CA ILE A 123 -18.09 15.10 -13.27
C ILE A 123 -19.19 16.08 -12.88
N ALA A 124 -18.80 17.32 -12.62
CA ALA A 124 -19.71 18.41 -12.33
C ALA A 124 -19.97 19.25 -13.58
N PHE A 125 -21.22 19.69 -13.74
CA PHE A 125 -21.67 20.49 -14.87
C PHE A 125 -22.69 21.56 -14.45
N ALA A 126 -22.77 22.62 -15.25
CA ALA A 126 -23.83 23.63 -15.18
C ALA A 126 -24.01 24.28 -16.56
N SER A 127 -25.21 24.73 -16.85
CA SER A 127 -25.56 25.42 -18.10
C SER A 127 -24.64 26.62 -18.35
N ASN A 128 -24.04 26.70 -19.54
CA ASN A 128 -23.05 27.72 -19.96
C ASN A 128 -21.68 27.67 -19.27
N TYR A 129 -21.39 26.65 -18.47
CA TYR A 129 -20.08 26.43 -17.85
C TYR A 129 -19.35 25.23 -18.47
N TYR A 130 -18.02 25.24 -18.44
CA TYR A 130 -17.21 24.06 -18.70
C TYR A 130 -17.35 23.06 -17.54
N THR A 131 -17.32 21.77 -17.87
CA THR A 131 -17.32 20.70 -16.88
C THR A 131 -15.98 20.62 -16.15
N THR A 132 -16.02 20.17 -14.89
CA THR A 132 -14.83 19.78 -14.13
C THR A 132 -14.99 18.38 -13.58
N SER A 133 -13.89 17.66 -13.36
CA SER A 133 -13.92 16.28 -12.91
C SER A 133 -12.90 16.01 -11.82
N ASN A 134 -13.24 15.11 -10.90
CA ASN A 134 -12.31 14.52 -9.96
C ASN A 134 -12.45 12.98 -10.02
N THR A 135 -11.34 12.25 -9.87
CA THR A 135 -11.28 10.80 -9.97
C THR A 135 -10.54 10.25 -8.77
N ALA A 136 -11.12 9.26 -8.10
CA ALA A 136 -10.44 8.48 -7.09
C ALA A 136 -10.17 7.06 -7.61
N ALA A 137 -8.93 6.62 -7.48
CA ALA A 137 -8.55 5.23 -7.74
C ALA A 137 -8.54 4.44 -6.43
N PHE A 138 -8.91 3.16 -6.50
CA PHE A 138 -8.92 2.26 -5.35
C PHE A 138 -8.68 0.82 -5.79
N CYS A 139 -8.28 -0.03 -4.86
CA CYS A 139 -8.08 -1.45 -5.06
C CYS A 139 -9.18 -2.25 -4.36
N VAL A 140 -9.83 -3.16 -5.08
CA VAL A 140 -10.63 -4.21 -4.43
C VAL A 140 -9.69 -5.34 -4.02
N VAL A 141 -9.73 -5.69 -2.74
CA VAL A 141 -8.84 -6.70 -2.15
C VAL A 141 -9.57 -7.88 -1.52
N ASP A 142 -8.85 -8.98 -1.38
CA ASP A 142 -9.28 -10.23 -0.79
C ASP A 142 -8.06 -10.95 -0.18
N PRO A 143 -8.09 -11.27 1.12
CA PRO A 143 -6.97 -11.88 1.82
C PRO A 143 -6.76 -13.37 1.50
N ALA A 144 -7.64 -14.00 0.71
CA ALA A 144 -7.44 -15.37 0.28
C ALA A 144 -6.10 -15.57 -0.45
N ILE A 145 -5.52 -16.77 -0.30
CA ILE A 145 -4.25 -17.17 -0.93
C ILE A 145 -4.33 -16.93 -2.44
N ASP A 146 -3.29 -16.33 -3.01
CA ASP A 146 -3.14 -16.06 -4.44
C ASP A 146 -4.30 -15.23 -5.05
N SER A 147 -5.07 -14.51 -4.22
CA SER A 147 -6.12 -13.58 -4.65
C SER A 147 -5.52 -12.17 -4.86
N THR A 148 -5.48 -11.33 -3.83
CA THR A 148 -4.84 -10.00 -3.94
C THR A 148 -3.31 -10.08 -3.97
N ILE A 149 -2.73 -10.93 -3.12
CA ILE A 149 -1.30 -11.16 -3.07
C ILE A 149 -1.00 -12.60 -3.45
N SER A 150 -0.04 -12.79 -4.37
CA SER A 150 0.34 -14.10 -4.87
C SER A 150 1.82 -14.39 -4.66
N GLY A 151 2.16 -15.68 -4.57
CA GLY A 151 3.54 -16.15 -4.40
C GLY A 151 4.10 -16.03 -2.99
N VAL A 152 3.25 -15.79 -1.98
CA VAL A 152 3.65 -15.66 -0.57
C VAL A 152 3.39 -16.93 0.25
N TYR A 153 2.25 -17.55 0.01
CA TYR A 153 1.72 -18.70 0.73
C TYR A 153 1.35 -19.82 -0.26
N SER A 154 1.37 -21.07 0.17
CA SER A 154 1.20 -22.24 -0.72
C SER A 154 0.07 -23.21 -0.32
N GLY A 155 -0.79 -22.82 0.63
CA GLY A 155 -1.96 -23.61 1.07
C GLY A 155 -1.65 -24.92 1.81
N LYS A 156 -0.37 -25.32 1.88
CA LYS A 156 0.13 -26.51 2.58
C LYS A 156 0.91 -26.16 3.86
N GLU A 157 0.81 -24.91 4.28
CA GLU A 157 1.61 -24.36 5.37
C GLU A 157 0.88 -24.53 6.70
N GLU A 158 1.65 -24.61 7.77
CA GLU A 158 1.10 -24.59 9.11
C GLU A 158 0.45 -23.23 9.38
N ILE A 159 -0.70 -23.27 10.05
CA ILE A 159 -1.47 -22.08 10.41
C ILE A 159 -1.63 -22.07 11.93
N PHE A 160 -1.21 -20.96 12.54
CA PHE A 160 -1.56 -20.62 13.90
C PHE A 160 -2.80 -19.72 13.88
N ILE A 161 -3.83 -20.09 14.65
CA ILE A 161 -5.01 -19.26 14.88
C ILE A 161 -4.83 -18.57 16.24
N ASP A 162 -4.78 -17.24 16.25
CA ASP A 162 -4.66 -16.46 17.47
C ASP A 162 -5.97 -16.52 18.26
N PRO A 163 -5.98 -17.07 19.49
CA PRO A 163 -7.19 -17.23 20.27
C PRO A 163 -7.79 -15.90 20.74
N ARG A 164 -7.04 -14.79 20.66
CA ARG A 164 -7.48 -13.48 21.14
C ARG A 164 -8.44 -12.79 20.18
N ASP A 165 -8.34 -13.07 18.88
CA ASP A 165 -9.09 -12.38 17.81
C ASP A 165 -9.55 -13.29 16.65
N GLY A 166 -9.11 -14.56 16.61
CA GLY A 166 -9.44 -15.50 15.54
C GLY A 166 -8.61 -15.33 14.26
N ASN A 167 -7.62 -14.44 14.27
CA ASN A 167 -6.78 -14.20 13.11
C ASN A 167 -5.89 -15.41 12.80
N SER A 168 -5.67 -15.68 11.51
CA SER A 168 -4.89 -16.81 11.03
C SER A 168 -3.53 -16.36 10.51
N TYR A 169 -2.46 -16.98 11.00
CA TYR A 169 -1.08 -16.66 10.69
C TYR A 169 -0.39 -17.91 10.15
N TYR A 170 0.10 -17.85 8.91
CA TYR A 170 0.98 -18.89 8.40
C TYR A 170 2.29 -18.89 9.17
N THR A 171 2.88 -20.06 9.40
CA THR A 171 4.13 -20.21 10.14
C THR A 171 5.17 -20.99 9.35
N THR A 172 6.45 -20.82 9.73
CA THR A 172 7.59 -21.58 9.20
C THR A 172 8.53 -21.91 10.34
N THR A 173 9.17 -23.08 10.29
CA THR A 173 10.23 -23.43 11.25
C THR A 173 11.57 -23.38 10.56
N PHE A 174 12.48 -22.57 11.08
CA PHE A 174 13.82 -22.37 10.53
C PHE A 174 14.81 -22.06 11.65
N GLY A 175 15.99 -22.68 11.62
CA GLY A 175 17.00 -22.50 12.66
C GLY A 175 16.54 -22.92 14.06
N GLY A 176 15.63 -23.91 14.14
CA GLY A 176 15.09 -24.39 15.41
C GLY A 176 14.06 -23.47 16.08
N LYS A 177 13.60 -22.41 15.40
CA LYS A 177 12.51 -21.53 15.88
C LYS A 177 11.35 -21.50 14.90
N THR A 178 10.14 -21.31 15.40
CA THR A 178 8.95 -21.12 14.58
C THR A 178 8.63 -19.63 14.45
N TRP A 179 8.56 -19.15 13.21
CA TRP A 179 8.33 -17.76 12.85
C TRP A 179 6.97 -17.60 12.19
N MET A 180 6.25 -16.52 12.51
CA MET A 180 5.13 -16.09 11.69
C MET A 180 5.61 -15.66 10.30
N LYS A 181 4.92 -16.12 9.25
CA LYS A 181 5.09 -15.72 7.84
C LYS A 181 4.25 -14.51 7.43
N ASN A 182 3.19 -14.22 8.17
CA ASN A 182 2.46 -12.96 8.07
C ASN A 182 3.10 -11.93 8.99
N ASN A 183 3.00 -10.66 8.63
CA ASN A 183 3.12 -9.60 9.63
C ASN A 183 1.89 -9.67 10.57
N LEU A 184 2.09 -9.43 11.86
CA LEU A 184 1.01 -9.46 12.85
C LEU A 184 -0.07 -8.42 12.52
N TYR A 185 -1.35 -8.76 12.71
CA TYR A 185 -2.49 -7.84 12.49
C TYR A 185 -3.52 -7.86 13.63
N TYR A 186 -3.04 -8.03 14.86
CA TYR A 186 -3.83 -7.91 16.08
C TYR A 186 -4.39 -6.49 16.23
N SER A 187 -5.71 -6.33 16.14
CA SER A 187 -6.37 -5.04 15.93
C SER A 187 -6.56 -4.18 17.19
N LYS A 188 -6.20 -4.68 18.40
CA LYS A 188 -6.27 -3.85 19.62
C LYS A 188 -5.15 -2.81 19.70
N SER A 189 -4.14 -2.88 18.84
CA SER A 189 -3.08 -1.87 18.74
C SER A 189 -2.55 -1.77 17.30
N GLY A 190 -1.59 -0.87 17.08
CA GLY A 190 -1.05 -0.57 15.76
C GLY A 190 -2.06 0.09 14.82
N ILE A 191 -1.60 0.41 13.60
CA ILE A 191 -2.36 1.09 12.57
C ILE A 191 -2.41 0.27 11.29
N SER A 192 -3.51 0.36 10.56
CA SER A 192 -3.69 -0.26 9.25
C SER A 192 -2.83 0.43 8.20
N TYR A 193 -2.30 -0.35 7.25
CA TYR A 193 -1.56 0.20 6.11
C TYR A 193 -2.46 1.16 5.30
N ASP A 194 -1.95 2.36 5.03
CA ASP A 194 -2.67 3.42 4.30
C ASP A 194 -4.08 3.70 4.88
N SER A 195 -4.22 3.54 6.21
CA SER A 195 -5.49 3.70 6.93
C SER A 195 -6.63 2.80 6.42
N SER A 196 -6.33 1.67 5.75
CA SER A 196 -7.35 0.72 5.29
C SER A 196 -7.24 -0.63 5.99
N SER A 197 -8.24 -0.97 6.79
CA SER A 197 -8.33 -2.28 7.45
C SER A 197 -8.55 -3.43 6.48
N ALA A 198 -9.00 -3.17 5.25
CA ALA A 198 -9.23 -4.19 4.22
C ALA A 198 -7.93 -4.96 3.86
N VAL A 199 -6.76 -4.34 4.07
CA VAL A 199 -5.45 -4.95 3.80
C VAL A 199 -4.73 -5.47 5.04
N ASP A 200 -5.30 -5.34 6.24
CA ASP A 200 -4.68 -5.84 7.48
C ASP A 200 -4.30 -7.33 7.39
N PRO A 201 -5.15 -8.25 6.89
CA PRO A 201 -4.77 -9.67 6.81
C PRO A 201 -3.75 -9.96 5.70
N ILE A 202 -3.51 -9.00 4.79
CA ILE A 202 -2.60 -9.12 3.65
C ILE A 202 -1.21 -8.59 4.03
N PHE A 203 -1.15 -7.37 4.57
CA PHE A 203 0.09 -6.66 4.86
C PHE A 203 0.47 -6.67 6.33
N GLY A 204 -0.43 -7.02 7.24
CA GLY A 204 -0.24 -6.78 8.66
C GLY A 204 -0.62 -5.36 9.06
N ARG A 205 -0.52 -5.09 10.37
CA ARG A 205 -0.57 -3.74 10.94
C ARG A 205 0.84 -3.26 11.25
N MET A 206 1.00 -1.94 11.37
CA MET A 206 2.25 -1.34 11.83
C MET A 206 2.10 -0.88 13.27
N TYR A 207 3.04 -1.22 14.14
CA TYR A 207 2.96 -0.99 15.58
C TYR A 207 4.04 0.01 15.99
N THR A 208 3.74 0.84 16.98
CA THR A 208 4.81 1.48 17.77
C THR A 208 5.62 0.40 18.50
N TRP A 209 6.83 0.73 18.97
CA TRP A 209 7.60 -0.27 19.73
C TRP A 209 6.88 -0.66 21.04
N HIS A 210 6.25 0.32 21.72
CA HIS A 210 5.46 0.07 22.91
C HIS A 210 4.31 -0.90 22.66
N ASP A 211 3.58 -0.72 21.55
CA ASP A 211 2.53 -1.65 21.15
C ASP A 211 3.11 -3.03 20.81
N ALA A 212 4.21 -3.06 20.05
CA ALA A 212 4.86 -4.30 19.59
C ALA A 212 5.28 -5.21 20.74
N MET A 213 5.76 -4.65 21.85
CA MET A 213 6.17 -5.39 23.04
C MET A 213 5.05 -6.22 23.70
N SER A 214 3.79 -5.90 23.42
CA SER A 214 2.61 -6.62 23.94
C SER A 214 1.71 -7.23 22.86
N ALA A 215 2.09 -7.07 21.59
CA ALA A 215 1.23 -7.45 20.48
C ALA A 215 1.21 -8.96 20.23
N CYS A 216 2.33 -9.67 20.45
CA CYS A 216 2.40 -11.11 20.19
C CYS A 216 1.51 -11.93 21.14
N PRO A 217 0.88 -13.03 20.65
CA PRO A 217 0.01 -13.88 21.46
C PRO A 217 0.80 -14.70 22.49
N GLU A 218 0.09 -15.28 23.45
CA GLU A 218 0.70 -16.16 24.45
C GLU A 218 1.49 -17.31 23.79
N GLY A 219 2.69 -17.58 24.31
CA GLY A 219 3.63 -18.56 23.73
C GLY A 219 4.39 -18.06 22.49
N TRP A 220 4.15 -16.82 22.07
CA TRP A 220 4.91 -16.12 21.05
C TRP A 220 5.46 -14.80 21.62
N HIS A 221 6.57 -14.31 21.06
CA HIS A 221 7.15 -13.05 21.48
C HIS A 221 7.64 -12.23 20.29
N LEU A 222 7.86 -10.93 20.54
CA LEU A 222 8.55 -10.06 19.61
C LEU A 222 10.02 -10.53 19.53
N PRO A 223 10.59 -10.78 18.33
CA PRO A 223 11.92 -11.35 18.24
C PRO A 223 12.99 -10.42 18.79
N SER A 224 13.98 -11.00 19.44
CA SER A 224 15.19 -10.29 19.85
C SER A 224 16.21 -10.17 18.70
N GLU A 225 17.16 -9.26 18.86
CA GLU A 225 18.36 -9.14 18.04
C GLU A 225 19.12 -10.47 17.97
N ALA A 226 19.24 -11.18 19.09
CA ALA A 226 19.88 -12.49 19.15
C ALA A 226 19.18 -13.54 18.27
N GLU A 227 17.84 -13.54 18.22
CA GLU A 227 17.08 -14.44 17.35
C GLU A 227 17.20 -14.07 15.88
N TYR A 228 17.24 -12.77 15.57
CA TYR A 228 17.55 -12.30 14.22
C TYR A 228 18.98 -12.67 13.78
N VAL A 229 19.97 -12.59 14.69
CA VAL A 229 21.33 -13.05 14.44
C VAL A 229 21.34 -14.54 14.14
N ALA A 230 20.66 -15.36 14.93
CA ALA A 230 20.57 -16.80 14.71
C ALA A 230 19.93 -17.13 13.34
N LEU A 231 18.80 -16.50 13.01
CA LEU A 231 18.14 -16.64 11.71
C LEU A 231 19.08 -16.28 10.54
N ALA A 232 19.80 -15.16 10.66
CA ALA A 232 20.73 -14.71 9.63
C ALA A 232 21.95 -15.65 9.49
N THR A 233 22.49 -16.15 10.60
CA THR A 233 23.61 -17.10 10.59
C THR A 233 23.24 -18.42 9.90
N GLU A 234 22.03 -18.93 10.13
CA GLU A 234 21.52 -20.14 9.44
C GLU A 234 21.30 -19.94 7.93
N LEU A 235 21.09 -18.69 7.49
CA LEU A 235 20.98 -18.34 6.08
C LEU A 235 22.35 -18.16 5.40
N ALA A 236 23.37 -17.82 6.16
CA ALA A 236 24.67 -17.47 5.63
C ALA A 236 25.50 -18.70 5.20
N PRO A 237 26.55 -18.51 4.38
CA PRO A 237 27.54 -19.55 4.13
C PRO A 237 28.17 -20.06 5.42
N GLU A 238 28.53 -21.35 5.43
CA GLU A 238 29.18 -21.99 6.57
C GLU A 238 30.39 -21.18 7.08
N GLY A 239 30.50 -21.04 8.41
CA GLY A 239 31.56 -20.25 9.06
C GLY A 239 31.28 -18.74 9.16
N THR A 240 30.22 -18.23 8.52
CA THR A 240 29.82 -16.82 8.69
C THR A 240 29.19 -16.62 10.07
N LYS A 241 29.59 -15.56 10.76
CA LYS A 241 29.01 -15.15 12.03
C LYS A 241 28.55 -13.70 11.94
N PHE A 242 27.39 -13.43 12.52
CA PHE A 242 26.88 -12.08 12.71
C PHE A 242 26.84 -11.74 14.19
N SER A 243 26.72 -10.45 14.48
CA SER A 243 26.59 -9.93 15.83
C SER A 243 25.36 -9.03 15.90
N GLU A 244 24.80 -8.91 17.09
CA GLU A 244 23.74 -7.96 17.38
C GLU A 244 24.20 -6.54 17.05
N LYS A 245 23.25 -5.66 16.68
CA LYS A 245 23.50 -4.26 16.27
C LYS A 245 24.44 -4.08 15.08
N ALA A 246 24.76 -5.14 14.34
CA ALA A 246 25.50 -5.10 13.09
C ALA A 246 24.64 -5.54 11.89
N ASN A 247 25.00 -5.08 10.69
CA ASN A 247 24.34 -5.50 9.45
C ASN A 247 24.64 -6.98 9.14
N PHE A 248 23.66 -7.70 8.58
CA PHE A 248 23.82 -9.06 8.11
C PHE A 248 23.98 -9.06 6.59
N ASN A 249 25.22 -9.13 6.14
CA ASN A 249 25.53 -8.99 4.72
C ASN A 249 25.18 -10.26 3.94
N GLY A 250 24.56 -10.09 2.76
CA GLY A 250 24.34 -11.18 1.80
C GLY A 250 23.20 -12.16 2.10
N VAL A 251 22.41 -11.95 3.16
CA VAL A 251 21.35 -12.88 3.59
C VAL A 251 19.91 -12.42 3.31
N ALA A 252 19.69 -11.18 2.84
CA ALA A 252 18.34 -10.64 2.67
C ALA A 252 17.47 -11.47 1.72
N GLY A 253 18.04 -11.94 0.61
CA GLY A 253 17.34 -12.80 -0.36
C GLY A 253 16.79 -14.10 0.24
N GLY A 254 17.37 -14.59 1.34
CA GLY A 254 16.88 -15.74 2.10
C GLY A 254 15.63 -15.46 2.95
N MET A 255 15.32 -14.19 3.20
CA MET A 255 14.16 -13.72 3.97
C MET A 255 13.07 -13.07 3.09
N MET A 256 13.45 -12.56 1.92
CA MET A 256 12.53 -11.94 0.96
C MET A 256 11.68 -12.99 0.25
N VAL A 257 10.42 -12.62 -0.07
CA VAL A 257 9.53 -13.44 -0.90
C VAL A 257 9.24 -12.80 -2.24
N ASN A 258 9.10 -13.61 -3.29
CA ASN A 258 8.81 -13.15 -4.64
C ASN A 258 7.31 -12.85 -4.83
N ALA A 259 6.78 -11.94 -4.02
CA ALA A 259 5.37 -11.60 -3.99
C ALA A 259 4.94 -10.72 -5.18
N LYS A 260 3.67 -10.89 -5.60
CA LYS A 260 3.00 -9.94 -6.49
C LYS A 260 1.69 -9.46 -5.88
N LEU A 261 1.50 -8.15 -5.85
CA LEU A 261 0.24 -7.48 -5.50
C LEU A 261 -0.52 -7.21 -6.79
N LEU A 262 -1.71 -7.80 -6.95
CA LEU A 262 -2.55 -7.66 -8.16
C LEU A 262 -1.77 -7.92 -9.46
N GLY A 263 -0.86 -8.89 -9.45
CA GLY A 263 -0.01 -9.25 -10.59
C GLY A 263 1.27 -8.42 -10.74
N SER A 264 1.40 -7.29 -10.03
CA SER A 264 2.59 -6.44 -10.00
C SER A 264 3.58 -6.91 -8.95
N ARG A 265 4.84 -7.10 -9.35
CA ARG A 265 5.94 -7.50 -8.45
C ARG A 265 6.14 -6.45 -7.36
N MET A 266 6.20 -6.88 -6.09
CA MET A 266 6.41 -5.96 -4.96
C MET A 266 7.88 -5.59 -4.76
N TRP A 267 8.77 -6.58 -4.64
CA TRP A 267 10.21 -6.31 -4.61
C TRP A 267 10.75 -6.06 -6.01
N GLU A 268 11.15 -4.82 -6.31
CA GLU A 268 11.78 -4.50 -7.59
C GLU A 268 13.02 -5.39 -7.84
N TYR A 269 13.24 -5.77 -9.10
CA TYR A 269 14.41 -6.55 -9.46
C TYR A 269 15.70 -5.76 -9.18
N TRP A 270 16.63 -6.39 -8.46
CA TRP A 270 17.97 -5.86 -8.24
C TRP A 270 19.03 -6.92 -8.58
N PRO A 271 20.02 -6.63 -9.45
CA PRO A 271 20.97 -7.64 -9.93
C PRO A 271 21.76 -8.39 -8.86
N GLN A 272 21.96 -7.75 -7.69
CA GLN A 272 22.75 -8.32 -6.59
C GLN A 272 21.89 -9.13 -5.59
N VAL A 273 20.58 -9.19 -5.78
CA VAL A 273 19.66 -9.87 -4.87
C VAL A 273 18.97 -11.01 -5.61
N THR A 274 19.23 -12.24 -5.15
CA THR A 274 18.45 -13.41 -5.56
C THR A 274 17.44 -13.71 -4.46
N ILE A 275 16.15 -13.47 -4.75
CA ILE A 275 15.06 -13.76 -3.82
C ILE A 275 14.81 -15.28 -3.82
N THR A 276 15.11 -15.93 -2.69
CA THR A 276 14.96 -17.39 -2.52
C THR A 276 13.92 -17.74 -1.45
N ASN A 277 13.65 -16.84 -0.51
CA ASN A 277 12.81 -17.10 0.66
C ASN A 277 13.18 -18.39 1.42
N LYS A 278 14.47 -18.76 1.45
CA LYS A 278 14.94 -20.03 2.04
C LYS A 278 14.46 -20.25 3.48
N SER A 279 14.34 -19.19 4.27
CA SER A 279 13.84 -19.26 5.66
C SER A 279 12.32 -19.43 5.76
N GLY A 280 11.58 -19.14 4.70
CA GLY A 280 10.13 -18.97 4.74
C GLY A 280 9.69 -17.68 5.45
N PHE A 281 10.61 -16.80 5.85
CA PHE A 281 10.27 -15.56 6.57
C PHE A 281 9.33 -14.66 5.76
N SER A 282 9.28 -14.75 4.44
CA SER A 282 8.29 -14.06 3.61
C SER A 282 8.20 -12.54 3.82
N ALA A 283 9.33 -11.84 3.88
CA ALA A 283 9.36 -10.39 4.04
C ALA A 283 8.71 -9.67 2.85
N LEU A 284 7.72 -8.82 3.13
CA LEU A 284 7.03 -7.96 2.17
C LEU A 284 7.53 -6.50 2.28
N PRO A 285 7.72 -5.78 1.16
CA PRO A 285 8.26 -4.43 1.17
C PRO A 285 7.18 -3.36 1.42
N ILE A 286 6.50 -3.42 2.55
CA ILE A 286 5.37 -2.52 2.86
C ILE A 286 5.79 -1.21 3.54
N GLY A 287 7.09 -0.95 3.68
CA GLY A 287 7.61 0.27 4.27
C GLY A 287 7.49 0.33 5.79
N TYR A 288 7.28 1.55 6.28
CA TYR A 288 7.08 1.92 7.68
C TYR A 288 6.17 3.16 7.74
N ALA A 289 5.75 3.56 8.95
CA ALA A 289 5.12 4.86 9.15
C ALA A 289 5.79 5.66 10.26
N THR A 290 5.62 6.97 10.20
CA THR A 290 6.05 7.90 11.26
C THR A 290 4.89 8.79 11.66
N LEU A 291 4.66 8.98 12.96
CA LEU A 291 3.69 9.94 13.45
C LEU A 291 4.17 11.35 13.10
N THR A 292 3.35 12.08 12.36
CA THR A 292 3.50 13.53 12.14
C THR A 292 2.35 14.25 12.83
N ALA A 293 2.38 15.59 12.88
CA ALA A 293 1.53 16.46 13.71
C ALA A 293 0.12 15.93 14.04
N ASP A 294 -0.61 15.38 13.06
CA ASP A 294 -1.97 14.84 13.28
C ASP A 294 -2.22 13.43 12.73
N ASN A 295 -1.32 12.85 11.93
CA ASN A 295 -1.55 11.57 11.24
C ASN A 295 -0.25 10.78 10.99
N PRO A 296 -0.34 9.43 10.95
CA PRO A 296 0.78 8.61 10.52
C PRO A 296 1.06 8.81 9.02
N LYS A 297 2.33 9.04 8.69
CA LYS A 297 2.81 9.14 7.31
C LYS A 297 3.49 7.84 6.91
N PHE A 298 2.88 7.10 5.97
CA PHE A 298 3.47 5.89 5.38
C PHE A 298 4.60 6.26 4.40
N THR A 299 5.70 5.51 4.44
CA THR A 299 6.88 5.75 3.60
C THR A 299 7.58 4.43 3.27
N GLY A 300 8.17 4.36 2.07
CA GLY A 300 9.05 3.26 1.71
C GLY A 300 8.37 2.03 1.13
N GLU A 301 7.11 2.14 0.71
CA GLU A 301 6.42 1.11 -0.06
C GLU A 301 7.28 0.63 -1.24
N ASN A 302 7.30 -0.69 -1.47
CA ASN A 302 8.07 -1.40 -2.49
C ASN A 302 9.60 -1.25 -2.37
N ASN A 303 10.09 -0.57 -1.33
CA ASN A 303 11.52 -0.32 -1.12
C ASN A 303 12.04 -0.91 0.18
N TYR A 304 11.24 -0.90 1.25
CA TYR A 304 11.66 -1.29 2.59
C TYR A 304 10.72 -2.34 3.19
N ALA A 305 11.29 -3.32 3.89
CA ALA A 305 10.56 -4.15 4.84
C ALA A 305 11.18 -3.91 6.22
N MET A 306 10.39 -3.44 7.20
CA MET A 306 10.87 -3.02 8.52
C MET A 306 10.20 -3.84 9.61
N PHE A 307 10.99 -4.38 10.54
CA PHE A 307 10.55 -5.25 11.61
C PHE A 307 11.13 -4.80 12.95
N TRP A 308 10.27 -4.66 13.96
CA TRP A 308 10.72 -4.40 15.32
C TRP A 308 11.49 -5.59 15.89
N THR A 309 12.45 -5.27 16.76
CA THR A 309 13.01 -6.22 17.72
C THR A 309 12.54 -5.87 19.13
N SER A 310 12.63 -6.81 20.07
CA SER A 310 12.38 -6.57 21.50
C SER A 310 13.48 -5.72 22.17
N ASP A 311 14.57 -5.43 21.47
CA ASP A 311 15.75 -4.79 22.05
C ASP A 311 15.64 -3.27 22.03
N SER A 312 15.75 -2.71 23.23
CA SER A 312 15.85 -1.27 23.46
C SER A 312 17.30 -0.81 23.26
N GLU A 313 17.49 0.37 22.68
CA GLU A 313 18.80 1.01 22.66
C GLU A 313 19.00 1.90 23.89
N ASP A 314 18.00 2.74 24.18
CA ASP A 314 17.95 3.66 25.31
C ASP A 314 16.47 3.91 25.67
N ASP A 315 16.16 4.95 26.45
CA ASP A 315 14.79 5.22 26.89
C ASP A 315 13.85 5.63 25.74
N GLU A 316 14.36 6.29 24.69
CA GLU A 316 13.58 6.83 23.58
C GLU A 316 13.60 5.93 22.34
N MET A 317 14.69 5.20 22.13
CA MET A 317 14.98 4.47 20.90
C MET A 317 15.00 2.95 21.12
N ALA A 318 14.48 2.22 20.14
CA ALA A 318 14.57 0.77 20.04
C ALA A 318 15.15 0.34 18.69
N LEU A 319 15.50 -0.94 18.55
CA LEU A 319 16.13 -1.49 17.37
C LEU A 319 15.12 -2.08 16.38
N CYS A 320 15.31 -1.75 15.10
CA CYS A 320 14.59 -2.31 13.96
C CYS A 320 15.55 -3.03 13.03
N ARG A 321 15.12 -4.18 12.52
CA ARG A 321 15.73 -4.86 11.37
C ARG A 321 15.00 -4.48 10.09
N TYR A 322 15.74 -4.26 9.01
CA TYR A 322 15.12 -3.93 7.74
C TYR A 322 15.86 -4.43 6.52
N ILE A 323 15.11 -4.65 5.44
CA ILE A 323 15.63 -4.98 4.12
C ILE A 323 15.34 -3.80 3.20
N TYR A 324 16.35 -3.35 2.44
CA TYR A 324 16.21 -2.33 1.41
C TYR A 324 16.43 -2.96 0.02
N VAL A 325 15.52 -2.67 -0.93
CA VAL A 325 15.44 -3.35 -2.24
C VAL A 325 16.74 -3.40 -3.05
N LYS A 326 17.67 -2.46 -2.83
CA LYS A 326 18.91 -2.31 -3.62
C LYS A 326 20.15 -2.96 -3.01
N GLN A 327 19.99 -3.81 -2.02
CA GLN A 327 21.11 -4.54 -1.43
C GLN A 327 20.66 -5.87 -0.85
N ASN A 328 21.58 -6.83 -0.77
CA ASN A 328 21.29 -8.17 -0.29
C ASN A 328 21.55 -8.31 1.22
N ASP A 329 21.40 -7.24 1.99
CA ASP A 329 21.74 -7.21 3.41
C ASP A 329 20.50 -6.97 4.26
N VAL A 330 20.48 -7.55 5.46
CA VAL A 330 19.54 -7.20 6.51
C VAL A 330 20.22 -6.17 7.39
N LEU A 331 19.73 -4.95 7.32
CA LEU A 331 20.28 -3.80 8.02
C LEU A 331 19.63 -3.62 9.39
N VAL A 332 20.29 -2.85 10.24
CA VAL A 332 19.77 -2.44 11.55
C VAL A 332 19.68 -0.93 11.63
N ARG A 333 18.69 -0.43 12.36
CA ARG A 333 18.58 0.99 12.71
C ARG A 333 17.99 1.17 14.09
N LYS A 334 18.20 2.38 14.61
CA LYS A 334 17.47 2.91 15.76
C LYS A 334 16.21 3.62 15.27
N ALA A 335 15.13 3.50 16.02
CA ALA A 335 13.85 4.14 15.74
C ALA A 335 13.14 4.50 17.05
N ASP A 336 12.43 5.63 17.02
CA ASP A 336 11.71 6.17 18.17
C ASP A 336 10.56 5.24 18.58
N LYS A 337 10.45 4.97 19.88
CA LYS A 337 9.52 3.97 20.41
C LYS A 337 8.04 4.35 20.29
N GLY A 338 7.72 5.65 20.27
CA GLY A 338 6.34 6.15 20.32
C GLY A 338 5.83 6.72 18.99
N SER A 339 6.72 7.11 18.09
CA SER A 339 6.38 7.79 16.84
C SER A 339 6.80 7.02 15.59
N PHE A 340 7.62 5.97 15.69
CA PHE A 340 7.93 5.10 14.56
C PHE A 340 7.02 3.86 14.57
N PHE A 341 6.54 3.45 13.39
CA PHE A 341 5.71 2.27 13.23
C PHE A 341 6.35 1.29 12.25
N ALA A 342 6.52 0.04 12.70
CA ALA A 342 7.08 -1.05 11.90
C ALA A 342 6.23 -2.31 12.03
N SER A 343 6.48 -3.28 11.15
CA SER A 343 5.80 -4.58 11.22
C SER A 343 6.30 -5.38 12.42
N VAL A 344 5.44 -6.25 12.95
CA VAL A 344 5.80 -7.24 13.97
C VAL A 344 5.77 -8.63 13.35
N ARG A 345 6.79 -9.43 13.66
CA ARG A 345 6.94 -10.83 13.22
C ARG A 345 7.16 -11.72 14.42
N CYS A 346 6.09 -12.21 15.02
CA CYS A 346 6.24 -12.99 16.24
C CYS A 346 7.00 -14.30 15.97
N VAL A 347 7.80 -14.69 16.95
CA VAL A 347 8.59 -15.93 16.96
C VAL A 347 8.24 -16.75 18.21
N LYS A 348 8.44 -18.05 18.12
CA LYS A 348 8.22 -19.02 19.20
C LYS A 348 9.40 -20.00 19.26
N ASP A 349 9.70 -20.43 20.48
CA ASP A 349 10.72 -21.44 20.80
C ASP A 349 10.41 -22.85 20.34
#